data_AF-A0A250VPY7-F1
#
_entry.id   AF-A0A250VPY7-F1
#
_cell.length_a   1.000
_cell.length_b   1.000
_cell.length_c   1.000
_cell.angle_alpha   90.00
_cell.angle_beta   90.00
_cell.angle_gamma   90.00
#
_symmetry.space_group_name_H-M   'P 1'
#
loop_
_entity.id
_entity.type
_entity.pdbx_description
1 polymer ?
#
loop_
_entity_poly.entity_id
_entity_poly.type
_entity_poly.pdbx_seq_one_letter_code
_entity_poly.pdbx_strand_id
1 'polypeptide(L)' 'MPMPAHPPKNPSSPFSSFHGHHVGIRVPDYDAAKAWYTEKLDFRVLQEWPYGELKLA' A
#
# COMPACT_ATOMS: atom_id res chain seq x y z
N MET A 1 9.07 -25.07 -4.08
CA MET A 1 10.30 -24.96 -3.26
C MET A 1 9.99 -24.06 -2.07
N PRO A 2 10.31 -24.44 -0.82
CA PRO A 2 10.15 -23.52 0.30
C PRO A 2 11.13 -22.35 0.14
N MET A 3 10.69 -21.16 0.56
CA MET A 3 11.56 -19.98 0.59
C MET A 3 12.63 -20.16 1.68
N PRO A 4 13.86 -19.65 1.49
CA PRO A 4 14.87 -19.61 2.54
C PRO A 4 14.39 -18.83 3.76
N ALA A 5 14.94 -19.17 4.93
CA ALA A 5 14.67 -18.41 6.15
C ALA A 5 15.18 -16.96 6.02
N HIS A 6 14.43 -16.02 6.60
CA HIS A 6 14.89 -14.63 6.68
C HIS A 6 16.10 -14.51 7.63
N PRO A 7 17.03 -13.59 7.36
CA PRO A 7 18.09 -13.25 8.31
C PRO A 7 17.52 -12.79 9.67
N PRO A 8 18.25 -13.00 10.78
CA PRO A 8 17.83 -12.53 12.10
C PRO A 8 17.70 -11.00 12.14
N LYS A 9 16.71 -10.49 12.88
CA LYS A 9 16.52 -9.05 13.07
C LYS A 9 17.68 -8.44 13.88
N ASN A 10 18.12 -7.24 13.50
CA ASN A 10 19.06 -6.44 14.30
C ASN A 10 18.31 -5.32 15.06
N PRO A 11 18.00 -5.49 16.36
CA PRO A 11 17.28 -4.48 17.14
C PRO A 11 18.10 -3.20 17.40
N SER A 12 19.44 -3.26 17.27
CA SER A 12 20.32 -2.09 17.44
C SER A 12 20.43 -1.19 16.21
N SER A 13 19.85 -1.59 15.08
CA SER A 13 19.84 -0.77 13.86
C SER A 13 19.06 0.53 14.08
N PRO A 14 19.52 1.68 13.55
CA PRO A 14 18.71 2.91 13.54
C PRO A 14 17.42 2.77 12.72
N PHE A 15 17.31 1.73 11.89
CA PHE A 15 16.13 1.40 11.11
C PHE A 15 15.28 0.26 11.73
N SER A 16 15.54 -0.13 12.98
CA SER A 16 14.83 -1.25 13.62
C SER A 16 13.31 -1.03 13.75
N SER A 17 12.86 0.23 13.73
CA SER A 17 11.45 0.63 13.71
C SER A 17 10.91 0.96 12.32
N PHE A 18 11.72 0.87 11.26
CA PHE A 18 11.26 1.22 9.92
C PHE A 18 10.27 0.17 9.41
N HIS A 19 9.12 0.64 8.94
CA HIS A 19 8.11 -0.20 8.31
C HIS A 19 7.47 0.54 7.14
N GLY A 20 6.90 -0.21 6.20
CA GLY A 20 6.06 0.37 5.16
C GLY A 20 4.91 1.14 5.80
N HIS A 21 4.71 2.39 5.40
CA HIS A 21 3.59 3.19 5.88
C HIS A 21 2.40 3.09 4.92
N HIS A 22 2.64 3.19 3.61
CA HIS A 22 1.65 3.04 2.55
C HIS A 22 2.36 2.94 1.19
N VAL A 23 1.62 2.60 0.13
CA VAL A 23 2.10 2.63 -1.25
C VAL A 23 1.15 3.49 -2.07
N GLY A 24 1.69 4.39 -2.89
CA GLY A 24 0.91 5.14 -3.88
C GLY A 24 0.80 4.37 -5.19
N ILE A 25 -0.42 4.25 -5.73
CA ILE A 25 -0.69 3.50 -6.96
C ILE A 25 -1.46 4.40 -7.94
N ARG A 26 -0.93 4.57 -9.15
CA ARG A 26 -1.62 5.20 -10.28
C ARG A 26 -2.60 4.19 -10.88
N VAL A 27 -3.84 4.60 -11.09
CA VAL A 27 -4.86 3.78 -11.75
C VAL A 27 -5.54 4.57 -12.86
N PRO A 28 -5.95 3.92 -13.97
CA PRO A 28 -6.60 4.62 -15.08
C PRO A 28 -8.03 5.05 -14.76
N ASP A 29 -8.70 4.34 -13.83
CA ASP A 29 -10.05 4.62 -13.35
C ASP A 29 -10.06 4.39 -11.83
N TYR A 30 -10.32 5.46 -11.08
CA TYR A 30 -10.29 5.44 -9.62
C TYR A 30 -11.45 4.63 -9.03
N ASP A 31 -12.66 4.80 -9.56
CA ASP A 31 -13.85 4.15 -9.01
C ASP A 31 -13.82 2.65 -9.26
N ALA A 32 -13.41 2.23 -10.47
CA ALA A 32 -13.23 0.82 -10.80
C ALA A 32 -12.14 0.17 -9.92
N ALA A 33 -11.02 0.85 -9.69
CA ALA A 33 -9.96 0.34 -8.83
C ALA A 33 -10.41 0.23 -7.36
N LYS A 34 -11.05 1.26 -6.83
CA LYS A 34 -11.58 1.27 -5.46
C LYS A 34 -12.54 0.10 -5.24
N ALA A 35 -13.53 -0.08 -6.13
CA ALA A 35 -14.47 -1.20 -6.07
C ALA A 35 -13.75 -2.56 -6.08
N TRP A 36 -12.77 -2.73 -6.98
CA TRP A 36 -11.99 -3.97 -7.03
C TRP A 36 -11.24 -4.24 -5.72
N TYR A 37 -10.55 -3.24 -5.14
CA TYR A 37 -9.84 -3.40 -3.86
C TYR A 37 -10.79 -3.74 -2.70
N THR A 38 -11.94 -3.08 -2.63
CA THR A 38 -12.91 -3.30 -1.55
C THR A 38 -13.68 -4.62 -1.68
N GLU A 39 -13.94 -5.07 -2.90
CA GLU A 39 -14.75 -6.29 -3.14
C GLU A 39 -13.90 -7.56 -3.23
N LYS A 40 -12.72 -7.48 -3.86
CA LYS A 40 -11.88 -8.66 -4.11
C LYS A 40 -10.89 -8.92 -3.00
N LEU A 41 -10.34 -7.86 -2.41
CA LEU A 41 -9.34 -7.96 -1.34
C LEU A 41 -9.90 -7.55 0.04
N ASP A 42 -11.16 -7.15 0.10
CA ASP A 42 -11.85 -6.71 1.32
C ASP A 42 -11.17 -5.54 2.04
N PHE A 43 -10.47 -4.68 1.28
CA PHE A 43 -9.88 -3.47 1.82
C PHE A 43 -10.98 -2.50 2.29
N ARG A 44 -10.64 -1.64 3.25
CA ARG A 44 -11.53 -0.60 3.77
C ARG A 44 -11.02 0.78 3.38
N VAL A 45 -11.93 1.62 2.90
CA VAL A 45 -11.63 3.02 2.60
C VAL A 45 -11.52 3.77 3.92
N LEU A 46 -10.31 4.24 4.24
CA LEU A 46 -10.08 5.04 5.44
C LEU A 46 -10.45 6.51 5.22
N GLN A 47 -10.16 7.03 4.03
CA GLN A 47 -10.35 8.43 3.67
C GLN A 47 -10.33 8.54 2.13
N GLU A 48 -11.01 9.56 1.60
CA GLU A 48 -10.94 9.95 0.18
C GLU A 48 -10.54 11.43 0.09
N TRP A 49 -9.73 11.78 -0.91
CA TRP A 49 -9.23 13.14 -1.11
C TRP A 49 -9.67 13.62 -2.48
N PRO A 50 -10.63 14.56 -2.57
CA PRO A 50 -10.98 15.17 -3.84
C PRO A 50 -9.79 15.99 -4.31
N TYR A 51 -9.19 15.62 -5.44
CA TYR A 51 -8.00 16.30 -5.97
C TYR A 51 -8.30 17.04 -7.28
N GLY A 52 -9.22 18.02 -7.19
CA GLY A 52 -9.52 18.98 -8.26
C GLY A 52 -9.65 18.34 -9.66
N GLU A 53 -8.99 18.93 -10.65
CA GLU A 53 -8.89 18.40 -12.02
C GLU A 53 -7.59 17.62 -12.30
N LEU A 54 -6.78 17.34 -11.27
CA LEU A 54 -5.40 16.93 -11.47
C LEU A 54 -5.26 15.43 -11.72
N LYS A 55 -4.62 15.11 -12.85
CA LYS A 55 -4.05 13.78 -13.15
C LYS A 55 -2.64 13.71 -12.58
N LEU A 56 -2.51 13.25 -11.34
CA LEU A 56 -1.20 12.95 -10.79
C LEU A 56 -0.77 11.55 -11.21
N ALA A 57 0.41 11.53 -11.81
CA ALA A 57 1.26 10.38 -11.84
C ALA A 57 1.77 10.16 -10.39
#